data_AF-A0A8M9PGS7-F1
#
_entry.id   AF-A0A8M9PGS7-F1
#
_cell.length_a   1.000
_cell.length_b   1.000
_cell.length_c   1.000
_cell.angle_alpha   90.00
_cell.angle_beta   90.00
_cell.angle_gamma   90.00
#
_symmetry.space_group_name_H-M   'P 1'
#
loop_
_entity.id
_entity.type
_entity.pdbx_description
1 polymer ?
#
loop_
_entity_poly.entity_id
_entity_poly.type
_entity_poly.pdbx_seq_one_letter_code
_entity_poly.pdbx_strand_id
1 'polypeptide(L)'
;MESIYENSAIFLSTVASSEECSPNKEKSTSNECVREREDTSSKRTSKITKVLLFVLGFTLVISLGGLCALWIIYTNALADSGSLKEQLSAQKLNSKTLRDDLMRELEELKDNYTHVREHLVLCVAMKEEFHDLTSRYKILRDLLSYYDAQSCNVSANGWTACRGQLYYFSTSKLNWFSSRDACVSRGADLVTITSQSEQDFLVSKITESHWIGLSDLETEGRWVWVNNQTLNETGIQSWFKGNPTQPNNRKKNDPSGENCVSQGDIKEELHTWFDSTCKMNQKFICEKRY
;
A
#
# COMPACT_ATOMS: atom_id res chain seq x y z
N MET A 1 -65.95 23.98 48.27
CA MET A 1 -66.14 25.43 48.13
C MET A 1 -67.24 25.63 47.10
N GLU A 2 -68.20 26.49 47.43
CA GLU A 2 -69.30 26.98 46.58
C GLU A 2 -70.39 25.93 46.26
N SER A 3 -71.57 25.92 46.90
CA SER A 3 -72.62 26.94 47.02
C SER A 3 -73.44 27.10 45.73
N ILE A 4 -74.76 27.29 45.91
CA ILE A 4 -75.77 27.76 44.94
C ILE A 4 -76.11 26.71 43.85
N TYR A 5 -77.18 25.92 43.90
CA TYR A 5 -78.60 26.28 43.91
C TYR A 5 -79.40 25.11 44.53
N GLU A 6 -79.93 25.25 45.74
CA GLU A 6 -81.36 25.50 45.96
C GLU A 6 -82.10 26.03 44.72
N ASN A 7 -83.04 25.26 44.16
CA ASN A 7 -84.36 25.83 43.85
C ASN A 7 -85.39 24.76 43.49
N SER A 8 -86.50 24.84 44.22
CA SER A 8 -87.84 24.42 43.84
C SER A 8 -88.15 22.91 43.87
N ALA A 9 -88.39 22.45 45.11
CA ALA A 9 -89.56 21.64 45.38
C ALA A 9 -90.81 22.36 44.81
N ILE A 10 -91.18 22.05 43.57
CA ILE A 10 -92.43 22.53 42.99
C ILE A 10 -93.55 21.64 43.51
N PHE A 11 -94.01 22.04 44.69
CA PHE A 11 -95.21 21.62 45.39
C PHE A 11 -96.42 22.18 44.63
N LEU A 12 -96.88 21.50 43.57
CA LEU A 12 -98.17 21.84 42.96
C LEU A 12 -99.30 21.13 43.71
N SER A 13 -99.54 21.56 44.95
CA SER A 13 -100.86 21.47 45.57
C SER A 13 -101.69 22.64 45.04
N THR A 14 -102.67 22.39 44.19
CA THR A 14 -103.71 23.39 43.92
C THR A 14 -105.06 22.75 44.16
N VAL A 15 -105.44 22.88 45.41
CA VAL A 15 -106.79 23.07 45.94
C VAL A 15 -107.72 23.63 44.86
N ALA A 16 -108.69 22.84 44.39
CA ALA A 16 -109.84 23.35 43.67
C ALA A 16 -111.06 23.12 44.56
N SER A 17 -111.53 24.24 45.11
CA SER A 17 -112.61 24.41 46.05
C SER A 17 -113.90 23.73 45.56
N SER A 18 -114.40 22.83 46.40
CA SER A 18 -115.73 22.26 46.31
C SER A 18 -116.77 23.32 46.69
N GLU A 19 -117.19 24.16 45.75
CA GLU A 19 -118.45 24.89 45.94
C GLU A 19 -119.61 23.91 45.73
N GLU A 20 -120.34 23.71 46.82
CA GLU A 20 -121.52 22.88 46.99
C GLU A 20 -122.74 23.50 46.28
N CYS A 21 -123.41 22.71 45.45
CA CYS A 21 -124.69 23.08 44.86
C CYS A 21 -125.78 23.08 45.94
N SER A 22 -126.25 24.27 46.31
CA SER A 22 -127.36 24.44 47.25
C SER A 22 -128.68 23.91 46.64
N PRO A 23 -129.41 23.02 47.31
CA PRO A 23 -130.59 22.36 46.76
C PRO A 23 -131.84 23.19 47.07
N ASN A 24 -132.37 23.95 46.10
CA ASN A 24 -133.79 24.34 46.03
C ASN A 24 -134.09 25.15 44.75
N LYS A 25 -135.20 24.80 44.07
CA LYS A 25 -135.77 25.33 42.81
C LYS A 25 -135.21 24.78 41.48
N GLU A 26 -136.06 23.96 40.87
CA GLU A 26 -136.29 23.67 39.46
C GLU A 26 -135.30 24.24 38.41
N LYS A 27 -134.61 23.28 37.76
CA LYS A 27 -134.27 23.24 36.32
C LYS A 27 -133.97 24.59 35.63
N SER A 28 -132.72 25.05 35.76
CA SER A 28 -131.98 25.59 34.59
C SER A 28 -130.48 25.81 34.82
N THR A 29 -129.96 25.80 36.06
CA THR A 29 -128.58 26.31 36.30
C THR A 29 -127.50 25.25 36.58
N SER A 30 -127.83 23.97 36.78
CA SER A 30 -126.78 22.95 37.06
C SER A 30 -125.94 22.59 35.83
N ASN A 31 -126.51 22.66 34.62
CA ASN A 31 -125.77 22.35 33.39
C ASN A 31 -124.75 23.42 33.00
N GLU A 32 -124.79 24.60 33.61
CA GLU A 32 -123.83 25.68 33.32
C GLU A 32 -122.61 25.59 34.25
N CYS A 33 -122.82 25.28 35.53
CA CYS A 33 -121.74 25.11 36.50
C CYS A 33 -120.82 23.90 36.21
N VAL A 34 -121.36 22.82 35.64
CA VAL A 34 -120.56 21.66 35.19
C VAL A 34 -119.68 22.01 33.98
N ARG A 35 -120.17 22.87 33.06
CA ARG A 35 -119.42 23.26 31.85
C ARG A 35 -118.20 24.14 32.15
N GLU A 36 -118.25 25.02 33.16
CA GLU A 36 -117.10 25.88 33.50
C GLU A 36 -115.94 25.13 34.18
N ARG A 37 -116.23 24.13 35.03
CA ARG A 37 -115.18 23.28 35.62
C ARG A 37 -114.46 22.43 34.56
N GLU A 38 -115.19 21.97 33.55
CA GLU A 38 -114.58 21.25 32.42
C GLU A 38 -113.66 22.16 31.59
N ASP A 39 -114.05 23.41 31.34
CA ASP A 39 -113.26 24.33 30.50
C ASP A 39 -111.97 24.80 31.19
N THR A 40 -112.01 25.04 32.51
CA THR A 40 -110.82 25.41 33.31
C THR A 40 -109.84 24.24 33.50
N SER A 41 -110.35 23.03 33.75
CA SER A 41 -109.55 21.79 33.78
C SER A 41 -108.92 21.49 32.42
N SER A 42 -109.67 21.68 31.33
CA SER A 42 -109.21 21.54 29.95
C SER A 42 -108.08 22.53 29.60
N LYS A 43 -108.22 23.81 29.97
CA LYS A 43 -107.15 24.80 29.78
C LYS A 43 -105.89 24.50 30.58
N ARG A 44 -106.02 24.02 31.82
CA ARG A 44 -104.88 23.69 32.69
C ARG A 44 -104.14 22.45 32.19
N THR A 45 -104.87 21.39 31.85
CA THR A 45 -104.30 20.19 31.22
C THR A 45 -103.61 20.57 29.91
N SER A 46 -104.20 21.41 29.06
CA SER A 46 -103.56 21.92 27.83
C SER A 46 -102.23 22.64 28.07
N LYS A 47 -102.13 23.54 29.07
CA LYS A 47 -100.88 24.25 29.39
C LYS A 47 -99.79 23.30 29.91
N ILE A 48 -100.13 22.38 30.80
CA ILE A 48 -99.18 21.38 31.33
C ILE A 48 -98.70 20.48 30.20
N THR A 49 -99.60 20.02 29.32
CA THR A 49 -99.24 19.23 28.14
C THR A 49 -98.29 20.00 27.21
N LYS A 50 -98.51 21.30 26.99
CA LYS A 50 -97.58 22.14 26.19
C LYS A 50 -96.21 22.29 26.85
N VAL A 51 -96.14 22.54 28.16
CA VAL A 51 -94.87 22.65 28.88
C VAL A 51 -94.12 21.31 28.84
N LEU A 52 -94.81 20.19 29.09
CA LEU A 52 -94.24 18.84 28.97
C LEU A 52 -93.74 18.57 27.56
N LEU A 53 -94.51 18.90 26.52
CA LEU A 53 -94.09 18.78 25.12
C LEU A 53 -92.85 19.64 24.83
N PHE A 54 -92.76 20.84 25.39
CA PHE A 54 -91.62 21.74 25.19
C PHE A 54 -90.36 21.20 25.89
N VAL A 55 -90.48 20.74 27.14
CA VAL A 55 -89.37 20.13 27.91
C VAL A 55 -88.92 18.82 27.26
N LEU A 56 -89.86 17.96 26.83
CA LEU A 56 -89.55 16.75 26.07
C LEU A 56 -88.87 17.10 24.75
N GLY A 57 -89.37 18.09 24.01
CA GLY A 57 -88.74 18.55 22.78
C GLY A 57 -87.32 19.08 23.02
N PHE A 58 -87.12 19.89 24.06
CA PHE A 58 -85.83 20.50 24.38
C PHE A 58 -84.80 19.45 24.86
N THR A 59 -85.21 18.53 25.73
CA THR A 59 -84.37 17.40 26.15
C THR A 59 -84.05 16.46 25.00
N LEU A 60 -84.99 16.23 24.08
CA LEU A 60 -84.76 15.46 22.86
C LEU A 60 -83.70 16.13 21.97
N VAL A 61 -83.81 17.45 21.75
CA VAL A 61 -82.83 18.23 20.98
C VAL A 61 -81.44 18.20 21.63
N ILE A 62 -81.33 18.38 22.95
CA ILE A 62 -80.06 18.28 23.67
C ILE A 62 -79.47 16.87 23.56
N SER A 63 -80.30 15.83 23.74
CA SER A 63 -79.86 14.44 23.66
C SER A 63 -79.38 14.08 22.25
N LEU A 64 -80.10 14.51 21.21
CA LEU A 64 -79.71 14.35 19.81
C LEU A 64 -78.42 15.11 19.51
N GLY A 65 -78.30 16.36 19.96
CA GLY A 65 -77.08 17.15 19.81
C GLY A 65 -75.88 16.51 20.49
N GLY A 66 -76.06 15.99 21.72
CA GLY A 66 -75.04 15.25 22.45
C GLY A 66 -74.64 13.95 21.75
N LEU A 67 -75.60 13.19 21.24
CA LEU A 67 -75.34 11.98 20.45
C LEU A 67 -74.59 12.30 19.16
N CYS A 68 -74.97 13.36 18.44
CA CYS A 68 -74.25 13.84 17.26
C CYS A 68 -72.80 14.23 17.61
N ALA A 69 -72.58 14.96 18.71
CA ALA A 69 -71.25 15.35 19.15
C ALA A 69 -70.39 14.13 19.53
N LEU A 70 -70.95 13.17 20.27
CA LEU A 70 -70.26 11.93 20.63
C LEU A 70 -69.90 11.10 19.38
N TRP A 71 -70.80 11.05 18.40
CA TRP A 71 -70.53 10.35 17.15
C TRP A 71 -69.39 11.00 16.37
N ILE A 72 -69.35 12.34 16.27
CA ILE A 72 -68.25 13.08 15.63
C ILE A 72 -66.91 12.82 16.33
N ILE A 73 -66.91 12.87 17.67
CA ILE A 73 -65.70 12.57 18.47
C ILE A 73 -65.23 11.13 18.21
N TYR A 74 -66.16 10.17 18.19
CA TYR A 74 -65.86 8.78 17.92
C TYR A 74 -65.29 8.57 16.51
N THR A 75 -65.88 9.19 15.48
CA THR A 75 -65.38 9.09 14.10
C THR A 75 -63.98 9.70 13.94
N ASN A 76 -63.74 10.85 14.57
CA ASN A 76 -62.42 11.49 14.55
C ASN A 76 -61.39 10.63 15.28
N ALA A 77 -61.73 10.08 16.44
CA ALA A 77 -60.86 9.16 17.17
C ALA A 77 -60.54 7.89 16.36
N LEU A 78 -61.50 7.35 15.63
CA LEU A 78 -61.27 6.22 14.72
C LEU A 78 -60.33 6.60 13.58
N ALA A 79 -60.54 7.75 12.94
CA ALA A 79 -59.68 8.24 11.86
C ALA A 79 -58.24 8.47 12.34
N ASP A 80 -58.06 9.13 13.48
CA ASP A 80 -56.75 9.35 14.12
C ASP A 80 -56.07 8.02 14.47
N SER A 81 -56.83 7.06 15.00
CA SER A 81 -56.31 5.72 15.30
C SER A 81 -55.85 4.97 14.04
N GLY A 82 -56.53 5.19 12.91
CA GLY A 82 -56.16 4.65 11.62
C GLY A 82 -54.85 5.24 11.12
N SER A 83 -54.75 6.58 11.11
CA SER A 83 -53.55 7.30 10.70
C SER A 83 -52.33 6.94 11.55
N LEU A 84 -52.48 6.85 12.88
CA LEU A 84 -51.40 6.47 13.78
C LEU A 84 -50.90 5.05 13.54
N LYS A 85 -51.81 4.09 13.27
CA LYS A 85 -51.43 2.70 12.95
C LYS A 85 -50.63 2.62 11.65
N GLU A 86 -51.00 3.40 10.64
CA GLU A 86 -50.31 3.47 9.36
C GLU A 86 -48.93 4.12 9.48
N GLN A 87 -48.82 5.22 10.23
CA GLN A 87 -47.52 5.84 10.53
C GLN A 87 -46.60 4.88 11.29
N LEU A 88 -47.14 4.15 12.27
CA LEU A 88 -46.37 3.16 13.04
C LEU A 88 -45.90 1.99 12.17
N SER A 89 -46.76 1.49 11.26
CA SER A 89 -46.36 0.40 10.35
C SER A 89 -45.30 0.86 9.35
N ALA A 90 -45.42 2.07 8.81
CA ALA A 90 -44.42 2.69 7.94
C ALA A 90 -43.08 2.90 8.67
N GLN A 91 -43.10 3.39 9.92
CA GLN A 91 -41.89 3.57 10.72
C GLN A 91 -41.21 2.22 11.03
N LYS A 92 -41.98 1.18 11.38
CA LYS A 92 -41.45 -0.17 11.60
C LYS A 92 -40.82 -0.74 10.34
N LEU A 93 -41.44 -0.53 9.17
CA LEU A 93 -40.90 -0.96 7.89
C LEU A 93 -39.58 -0.24 7.59
N ASN A 94 -39.54 1.09 7.71
CA ASN A 94 -38.31 1.87 7.50
C ASN A 94 -37.19 1.44 8.44
N SER A 95 -37.48 1.22 9.73
CA SER A 95 -36.50 0.73 10.70
C SER A 95 -35.98 -0.67 10.36
N LYS A 96 -36.84 -1.55 9.83
CA LYS A 96 -36.44 -2.88 9.37
C LYS A 96 -35.57 -2.80 8.13
N THR A 97 -35.97 -2.04 7.11
CA THR A 97 -35.19 -1.81 5.89
C THR A 97 -33.81 -1.27 6.22
N LEU A 98 -33.73 -0.24 7.07
CA LEU A 98 -32.46 0.33 7.50
C LEU A 98 -31.55 -0.71 8.19
N ARG A 99 -32.11 -1.58 9.02
CA ARG A 99 -31.37 -2.66 9.67
C ARG A 99 -30.86 -3.68 8.64
N ASP A 100 -31.70 -4.09 7.71
CA ASP A 100 -31.36 -5.10 6.69
C ASP A 100 -30.28 -4.56 5.74
N ASP A 101 -30.38 -3.29 5.33
CA ASP A 101 -29.35 -2.61 4.51
C ASP A 101 -28.02 -2.50 5.26
N LEU A 102 -28.03 -2.06 6.53
CA LEU A 102 -26.82 -1.98 7.36
C LEU A 102 -26.14 -3.35 7.52
N MET A 103 -26.93 -4.41 7.70
CA MET A 103 -26.39 -5.78 7.82
C MET A 103 -25.77 -6.26 6.49
N ARG A 104 -26.35 -5.90 5.35
CA ARG A 104 -25.78 -6.20 4.03
C ARG A 104 -24.44 -5.49 3.83
N GLU A 105 -24.39 -4.19 4.09
CA GLU A 105 -23.15 -3.40 4.00
C GLU A 105 -22.05 -3.94 4.93
N LEU A 106 -22.42 -4.38 6.13
CA LEU A 106 -21.48 -4.98 7.06
C LEU A 106 -20.89 -6.30 6.54
N GLU A 107 -21.70 -7.17 5.94
CA GLU A 107 -21.20 -8.44 5.39
C GLU A 107 -20.32 -8.21 4.14
N GLU A 108 -20.68 -7.26 3.27
CA GLU A 108 -19.84 -6.86 2.13
C GLU A 108 -18.48 -6.30 2.59
N LEU A 109 -18.47 -5.47 3.63
CA LEU A 109 -17.23 -4.92 4.19
C LEU A 109 -16.36 -6.02 4.80
N LYS A 110 -16.97 -6.99 5.47
CA LYS A 110 -16.27 -8.13 6.07
C LYS A 110 -15.64 -9.03 5.01
N ASP A 111 -16.37 -9.32 3.93
CA ASP A 111 -15.87 -10.12 2.80
C ASP A 111 -14.68 -9.43 2.11
N ASN A 112 -14.83 -8.13 1.81
CA ASN A 112 -13.75 -7.33 1.24
C ASN A 112 -12.51 -7.32 2.15
N TYR A 113 -12.70 -7.15 3.46
CA TYR A 113 -11.61 -7.22 4.43
C TYR A 113 -10.91 -8.58 4.43
N THR A 114 -11.66 -9.69 4.38
CA THR A 114 -11.07 -11.04 4.32
C THR A 114 -10.25 -11.24 3.06
N HIS A 115 -10.76 -10.80 1.91
CA HIS A 115 -10.06 -10.90 0.63
C HIS A 115 -8.74 -10.11 0.62
N VAL A 116 -8.78 -8.86 1.08
CA VAL A 116 -7.57 -8.02 1.19
C VAL A 116 -6.53 -8.67 2.11
N ARG A 117 -6.96 -9.25 3.23
CA ARG A 117 -6.06 -9.92 4.17
C ARG A 117 -5.39 -11.15 3.55
N GLU A 118 -6.13 -11.97 2.81
CA GLU A 118 -5.58 -13.15 2.13
C GLU A 118 -4.54 -12.75 1.07
N HIS A 119 -4.84 -11.74 0.27
CA HIS A 119 -3.90 -11.18 -0.69
C HIS A 119 -2.64 -10.59 -0.02
N LEU A 120 -2.81 -9.91 1.12
CA LEU A 120 -1.69 -9.34 1.86
C LEU A 120 -0.72 -10.42 2.33
N VAL A 121 -1.21 -11.58 2.78
CA VAL A 121 -0.36 -12.71 3.19
C VAL A 121 0.50 -13.20 2.03
N LEU A 122 -0.07 -13.32 0.82
CA LEU A 122 0.67 -13.72 -0.38
C LEU A 122 1.71 -12.67 -0.78
N CYS A 123 1.37 -11.38 -0.71
CA CYS A 123 2.30 -10.29 -1.00
C CYS A 123 3.50 -10.28 -0.03
N VAL A 124 3.28 -10.58 1.25
CA VAL A 124 4.37 -10.69 2.24
C VAL A 124 5.29 -11.85 1.90
N ALA A 125 4.76 -13.04 1.59
CA ALA A 125 5.57 -14.20 1.21
C ALA A 125 6.40 -13.92 -0.06
N MET A 126 5.79 -13.31 -1.08
CA MET A 126 6.48 -12.97 -2.33
C MET A 126 7.65 -11.99 -2.11
N LYS A 127 7.50 -11.05 -1.17
CA LYS A 127 8.57 -10.12 -0.80
C LYS A 127 9.77 -10.85 -0.18
N GLU A 128 9.52 -11.86 0.65
CA GLU A 128 10.57 -12.66 1.28
C GLU A 128 11.34 -13.48 0.23
N GLU A 129 10.64 -14.13 -0.71
CA GLU A 129 11.26 -14.88 -1.81
C GLU A 129 12.14 -13.97 -2.70
N PHE A 130 11.68 -12.74 -2.97
CA PHE A 130 12.45 -11.77 -3.74
C PHE A 130 13.76 -11.38 -3.03
N HIS A 131 13.70 -11.18 -1.71
CA HIS A 131 14.90 -10.88 -0.91
C HIS A 131 15.88 -12.07 -0.86
N ASP A 132 15.39 -13.30 -0.75
CA ASP A 132 16.23 -14.51 -0.83
C ASP A 132 16.90 -14.62 -2.20
N LEU A 133 16.12 -14.50 -3.29
CA LEU A 133 16.64 -14.57 -4.64
C LEU A 133 17.70 -13.50 -4.92
N THR A 134 17.48 -12.27 -4.45
CA THR A 134 18.46 -11.17 -4.56
C THR A 134 19.76 -11.52 -3.85
N SER A 135 19.68 -12.13 -2.66
CA SER A 135 20.85 -12.54 -1.88
C SER A 135 21.63 -13.66 -2.58
N ARG A 136 20.93 -14.66 -3.12
CA ARG A 136 21.52 -15.75 -3.88
C ARG A 136 22.18 -15.28 -5.18
N TYR A 137 21.53 -14.35 -5.88
CA TYR A 137 22.09 -13.74 -7.09
C TYR A 137 23.39 -12.97 -6.79
N LYS A 138 23.43 -12.21 -5.69
CA LYS A 138 24.66 -11.54 -5.25
C LYS A 138 25.81 -12.52 -5.01
N ILE A 139 25.55 -13.61 -4.27
CA ILE A 139 26.55 -14.66 -4.02
C ILE A 139 27.04 -15.27 -5.33
N LEU A 140 26.13 -15.62 -6.24
CA LEU A 140 26.48 -16.19 -7.54
C LEU A 140 27.34 -15.23 -8.37
N ARG A 141 26.98 -13.94 -8.39
CA ARG A 141 27.72 -12.89 -9.09
C ARG A 141 29.13 -12.72 -8.53
N ASP A 142 29.29 -12.74 -7.21
CA ASP A 142 30.59 -12.61 -6.55
C ASP A 142 31.46 -13.86 -6.78
N LEU A 143 30.86 -15.06 -6.73
CA LEU A 143 31.54 -16.32 -7.09
C LEU A 143 32.00 -16.34 -8.55
N LEU A 144 31.17 -15.86 -9.48
CA LEU A 144 31.53 -15.76 -10.89
C LEU A 144 32.70 -14.79 -11.08
N SER A 145 32.64 -13.61 -10.46
CA SER A 145 33.74 -12.64 -10.51
C SER A 145 35.05 -13.20 -9.95
N TYR A 146 34.98 -13.99 -8.87
CA TYR A 146 36.14 -14.66 -8.29
C TYR A 146 36.72 -15.71 -9.26
N TYR A 147 35.87 -16.53 -9.88
CA TYR A 147 36.29 -17.52 -10.87
C TYR A 147 36.90 -16.87 -12.11
N ASP A 148 36.29 -15.79 -12.62
CA ASP A 148 36.78 -15.03 -13.77
C ASP A 148 38.14 -14.40 -13.49
N ALA A 149 38.34 -13.85 -12.28
CA ALA A 149 39.62 -13.32 -11.85
C ALA A 149 40.69 -14.42 -11.80
N GLN A 150 40.34 -15.63 -11.34
CA GLN A 150 41.27 -16.75 -11.25
C GLN A 150 41.58 -17.36 -12.62
N SER A 151 40.62 -17.35 -13.53
CA SER A 151 40.72 -17.96 -14.85
C SER A 151 41.68 -17.20 -15.77
N CYS A 152 42.45 -17.93 -16.57
CA CYS A 152 43.46 -17.38 -17.50
C CYS A 152 42.97 -17.30 -18.96
N ASN A 153 41.65 -17.33 -19.17
CA ASN A 153 41.01 -17.31 -20.49
C ASN A 153 39.96 -16.19 -20.67
N VAL A 154 39.72 -15.38 -19.64
CA VAL A 154 38.78 -14.26 -19.71
C VAL A 154 39.50 -13.06 -20.28
N SER A 155 39.03 -12.55 -21.41
CA SER A 155 39.53 -11.31 -22.00
C SER A 155 38.42 -10.29 -22.19
N ALA A 156 38.67 -9.07 -21.75
CA ALA A 156 37.72 -7.96 -21.86
C ALA A 156 38.48 -6.67 -22.13
N ASN A 157 38.03 -5.89 -23.12
CA ASN A 157 38.61 -4.59 -23.47
C ASN A 157 40.13 -4.63 -23.72
N GLY A 158 40.64 -5.73 -24.30
CA GLY A 158 42.06 -5.95 -24.57
C GLY A 158 42.91 -6.39 -23.38
N TRP A 159 42.32 -6.55 -22.19
CA TRP A 159 42.96 -7.13 -21.03
C TRP A 159 42.63 -8.61 -20.93
N THR A 160 43.56 -9.42 -20.45
CA THR A 160 43.37 -10.84 -20.13
C THR A 160 43.51 -11.03 -18.64
N ALA A 161 42.49 -11.57 -17.98
CA ALA A 161 42.57 -11.97 -16.58
C ALA A 161 43.34 -13.28 -16.43
N CYS A 162 44.09 -13.42 -15.34
CA CYS A 162 44.66 -14.68 -14.89
C CYS A 162 45.08 -14.54 -13.43
N ARG A 163 44.63 -15.47 -12.56
CA ARG A 163 45.03 -15.57 -11.15
C ARG A 163 44.96 -14.26 -10.33
N GLY A 164 43.93 -13.46 -10.54
CA GLY A 164 43.68 -12.21 -9.80
C GLY A 164 44.35 -10.98 -10.39
N GLN A 165 45.06 -11.12 -11.51
CA GLN A 165 45.74 -10.03 -12.22
C GLN A 165 45.13 -9.85 -13.62
N LEU A 166 45.25 -8.64 -14.16
CA LEU A 166 44.88 -8.25 -15.51
C LEU A 166 46.13 -7.90 -16.31
N TYR A 167 46.29 -8.54 -17.45
CA TYR A 167 47.43 -8.37 -18.34
C TYR A 167 47.01 -7.72 -19.66
N TYR A 168 47.76 -6.72 -20.12
CA TYR A 168 47.57 -6.11 -21.44
C TYR A 168 48.81 -6.35 -22.29
N PHE A 169 48.62 -7.05 -23.41
CA PHE A 169 49.68 -7.32 -24.38
C PHE A 169 49.61 -6.28 -25.49
N SER A 170 50.62 -5.41 -25.59
CA SER A 170 50.60 -4.33 -26.56
C SER A 170 50.65 -4.85 -27.99
N THR A 171 49.98 -4.16 -28.90
CA THR A 171 50.17 -4.36 -30.35
C THR A 171 51.26 -3.44 -30.90
N SER A 172 51.44 -2.26 -30.31
CA SER A 172 52.47 -1.29 -30.67
C SER A 172 53.82 -1.62 -30.03
N LYS A 173 54.90 -1.17 -30.70
CA LYS A 173 56.27 -1.30 -30.21
C LYS A 173 56.80 0.04 -29.72
N LEU A 174 57.33 0.08 -28.50
CA LEU A 174 57.89 1.26 -27.85
C LEU A 174 59.19 0.88 -27.12
N ASN A 175 60.00 1.89 -26.80
CA ASN A 175 61.15 1.71 -25.91
C ASN A 175 60.67 1.43 -24.48
N TRP A 176 61.54 0.89 -23.63
CA TRP A 176 61.14 0.43 -22.30
C TRP A 176 60.49 1.53 -21.44
N PHE A 177 61.04 2.76 -21.49
CA PHE A 177 60.49 3.90 -20.75
C PHE A 177 59.09 4.28 -21.23
N SER A 178 58.91 4.44 -22.54
CA SER A 178 57.62 4.77 -23.13
C SER A 178 56.60 3.63 -22.99
N SER A 179 57.04 2.39 -22.97
CA SER A 179 56.21 1.23 -22.63
C SER A 179 55.70 1.30 -21.19
N ARG A 180 56.57 1.66 -20.24
CA ARG A 180 56.18 1.87 -18.84
C ARG A 180 55.18 3.01 -18.71
N ASP A 181 55.45 4.16 -19.32
CA ASP A 181 54.54 5.31 -19.33
C ASP A 181 53.16 4.92 -19.89
N ALA A 182 53.12 4.10 -20.95
CA ALA A 182 51.87 3.60 -21.53
C ALA A 182 51.09 2.64 -20.62
N CYS A 183 51.78 1.86 -19.77
CA CYS A 183 51.13 1.05 -18.75
C CYS A 183 50.60 1.93 -17.60
N VAL A 184 51.42 2.87 -17.11
CA VAL A 184 51.04 3.82 -16.05
C VAL A 184 49.85 4.67 -16.45
N SER A 185 49.80 5.16 -17.70
CA SER A 185 48.65 5.92 -18.21
C SER A 185 47.34 5.11 -18.25
N ARG A 186 47.42 3.78 -18.14
CA ARG A 186 46.28 2.84 -18.09
C ARG A 186 45.94 2.37 -16.68
N GLY A 187 46.57 2.96 -15.65
CA GLY A 187 46.43 2.56 -14.25
C GLY A 187 47.05 1.19 -13.96
N ALA A 188 48.13 0.85 -14.67
CA ALA A 188 48.89 -0.39 -14.55
C ALA A 188 50.39 -0.07 -14.44
N ASP A 189 51.26 -1.07 -14.43
CA ASP A 189 52.70 -0.90 -14.68
C ASP A 189 53.16 -2.00 -15.64
N LEU A 190 54.42 -2.01 -16.06
CA LEU A 190 54.98 -3.17 -16.76
C LEU A 190 54.91 -4.41 -15.86
N VAL A 191 54.68 -5.58 -16.46
CA VAL A 191 54.44 -6.81 -15.70
C VAL A 191 55.60 -7.16 -14.77
N THR A 192 55.28 -7.48 -13.51
CA THR A 192 56.22 -8.02 -12.54
C THR A 192 55.98 -9.50 -12.37
N ILE A 193 56.92 -10.32 -12.82
CA ILE A 193 56.75 -11.78 -12.79
C ILE A 193 57.20 -12.28 -11.41
N THR A 194 56.31 -12.96 -10.69
CA THR A 194 56.56 -13.41 -9.31
C THR A 194 56.48 -14.92 -9.12
N SER A 195 56.07 -15.66 -10.16
CA SER A 195 56.01 -17.12 -10.10
C SER A 195 56.27 -17.77 -11.46
N GLN A 196 56.70 -19.04 -11.44
CA GLN A 196 56.85 -19.83 -12.68
C GLN A 196 55.52 -19.97 -13.42
N SER A 197 54.42 -20.08 -12.68
CA SER A 197 53.09 -20.24 -13.28
C SER A 197 52.61 -18.99 -14.04
N GLU A 198 53.08 -17.81 -13.63
CA GLU A 198 52.84 -16.54 -14.32
C GLU A 198 53.76 -16.42 -15.53
N GLN A 199 55.04 -16.75 -15.38
CA GLN A 199 55.99 -16.86 -16.48
C GLN A 199 55.41 -17.72 -17.61
N ASP A 200 54.99 -18.95 -17.32
CA ASP A 200 54.44 -19.88 -18.32
C ASP A 200 53.18 -19.33 -18.99
N PHE A 201 52.32 -18.65 -18.23
CA PHE A 201 51.13 -17.99 -18.77
C PHE A 201 51.51 -16.88 -19.76
N LEU A 202 52.43 -15.99 -19.41
CA LEU A 202 52.86 -14.90 -20.29
C LEU A 202 53.50 -15.44 -21.57
N VAL A 203 54.35 -16.47 -21.43
CA VAL A 203 54.95 -17.20 -22.55
C VAL A 203 53.88 -17.74 -23.50
N SER A 204 52.80 -18.33 -22.97
CA SER A 204 51.71 -18.88 -23.80
C SER A 204 50.93 -17.85 -24.61
N LYS A 205 51.09 -16.54 -24.33
CA LYS A 205 50.32 -15.45 -24.95
C LYS A 205 51.09 -14.64 -25.98
N ILE A 206 52.40 -14.87 -26.13
CA ILE A 206 53.28 -14.06 -26.96
C ILE A 206 53.90 -14.88 -28.09
N THR A 207 54.09 -14.24 -29.24
CA THR A 207 54.77 -14.81 -30.41
C THR A 207 56.01 -14.01 -30.81
N GLU A 208 56.30 -12.93 -30.10
CA GLU A 208 57.44 -12.04 -30.32
C GLU A 208 57.84 -11.40 -29.00
N SER A 209 58.97 -10.69 -28.99
CA SER A 209 59.51 -10.11 -27.77
C SER A 209 58.66 -8.98 -27.20
N HIS A 210 58.52 -8.99 -25.87
CA HIS A 210 57.82 -7.95 -25.12
C HIS A 210 58.66 -7.44 -23.94
N TRP A 211 58.69 -6.13 -23.72
CA TRP A 211 59.21 -5.55 -22.49
C TRP A 211 58.40 -6.02 -21.27
N ILE A 212 59.14 -6.38 -20.22
CA ILE A 212 58.63 -6.66 -18.90
C ILE A 212 59.19 -5.66 -17.89
N GLY A 213 58.63 -5.64 -16.69
CA GLY A 213 58.94 -4.66 -15.66
C GLY A 213 60.25 -4.91 -14.91
N LEU A 214 61.27 -5.49 -15.54
CA LEU A 214 62.57 -5.79 -14.92
C LEU A 214 63.67 -4.94 -15.56
N SER A 215 64.52 -4.33 -14.73
CA SER A 215 65.65 -3.50 -15.16
C SER A 215 66.74 -3.44 -14.09
N ASP A 216 67.97 -3.10 -14.46
CA ASP A 216 69.08 -2.83 -13.53
C ASP A 216 69.63 -1.40 -13.70
N LEU A 217 68.77 -0.49 -14.18
CA LEU A 217 69.04 0.92 -14.46
C LEU A 217 69.72 1.69 -13.32
N GLU A 218 69.39 1.38 -12.06
CA GLU A 218 69.93 2.09 -10.90
C GLU A 218 71.34 1.61 -10.51
N THR A 219 71.62 0.32 -10.68
CA THR A 219 72.88 -0.30 -10.31
C THR A 219 73.07 -1.53 -11.17
N GLU A 220 74.02 -1.46 -12.10
CA GLU A 220 74.40 -2.55 -13.00
C GLU A 220 74.51 -3.90 -12.26
N GLY A 221 73.83 -4.92 -12.80
CA GLY A 221 73.76 -6.27 -12.23
C GLY A 221 72.78 -6.43 -11.07
N ARG A 222 72.18 -5.35 -10.56
CA ARG A 222 71.11 -5.39 -9.55
C ARG A 222 69.75 -5.20 -10.23
N TRP A 223 69.14 -6.33 -10.58
CA TRP A 223 67.82 -6.36 -11.21
C TRP A 223 66.69 -6.06 -10.22
N VAL A 224 65.86 -5.08 -10.57
CA VAL A 224 64.72 -4.59 -9.78
C VAL A 224 63.47 -4.55 -10.65
N TRP A 225 62.39 -5.09 -10.12
CA TRP A 225 61.06 -5.02 -10.71
C TRP A 225 60.46 -3.62 -10.52
N VAL A 226 59.55 -3.22 -11.40
CA VAL A 226 58.87 -1.92 -11.31
C VAL A 226 58.03 -1.75 -10.03
N ASN A 227 57.71 -2.85 -9.33
CA ASN A 227 57.08 -2.83 -8.00
C ASN A 227 58.07 -2.64 -6.84
N ASN A 228 59.34 -2.34 -7.13
CA ASN A 228 60.47 -2.15 -6.20
C ASN A 228 60.99 -3.42 -5.50
N GLN A 229 60.52 -4.61 -5.88
CA GLN A 229 61.14 -5.86 -5.42
C GLN A 229 62.38 -6.17 -6.25
N THR A 230 63.44 -6.65 -5.62
CA THR A 230 64.61 -7.16 -6.32
C THR A 230 64.32 -8.53 -6.91
N LEU A 231 65.04 -8.89 -7.98
CA LEU A 231 64.94 -10.22 -8.58
C LEU A 231 65.24 -11.35 -7.58
N ASN A 232 66.17 -11.10 -6.64
CA ASN A 232 66.51 -12.05 -5.58
C ASN A 232 65.37 -12.24 -4.57
N GLU A 233 64.57 -11.20 -4.31
CA GLU A 233 63.42 -11.29 -3.40
C GLU A 233 62.26 -12.07 -4.01
N THR A 234 61.99 -11.91 -5.32
CA THR A 234 60.95 -12.71 -5.99
C THR A 234 61.41 -14.14 -6.30
N GLY A 235 62.72 -14.36 -6.47
CA GLY A 235 63.35 -15.67 -6.63
C GLY A 235 63.08 -16.37 -7.97
N ILE A 236 62.25 -15.79 -8.84
CA ILE A 236 62.01 -16.29 -10.19
C ILE A 236 63.14 -15.88 -11.13
N GLN A 237 63.60 -16.81 -11.99
CA GLN A 237 64.61 -16.51 -13.00
C GLN A 237 64.32 -17.28 -14.28
N SER A 238 64.11 -16.56 -15.38
CA SER A 238 63.89 -17.15 -16.71
C SER A 238 64.86 -16.65 -17.76
N TRP A 239 66.06 -16.22 -17.36
CA TRP A 239 67.15 -15.83 -18.27
C TRP A 239 67.48 -16.91 -19.29
N PHE A 240 67.78 -16.50 -20.52
CA PHE A 240 68.29 -17.39 -21.56
C PHE A 240 69.66 -17.95 -21.16
N LYS A 241 69.76 -19.29 -21.14
CA LYS A 241 70.98 -20.03 -20.76
C LYS A 241 71.77 -20.57 -21.95
N GLY A 242 71.48 -20.10 -23.16
CA GLY A 242 72.19 -20.51 -24.37
C GLY A 242 73.51 -19.77 -24.55
N ASN A 243 73.97 -19.66 -25.80
CA ASN A 243 75.22 -18.96 -26.14
C ASN A 243 74.94 -17.74 -27.04
N PRO A 244 75.23 -16.51 -26.58
CA PRO A 244 75.71 -16.19 -25.24
C PRO A 244 74.59 -16.27 -24.19
N THR A 245 74.98 -16.54 -22.95
CA THR A 245 74.05 -16.53 -21.81
C THR A 245 73.55 -15.11 -21.55
N GLN A 246 72.44 -15.01 -20.84
CA GLN A 246 71.86 -13.74 -20.38
C GLN A 246 71.82 -13.68 -18.84
N PRO A 247 71.89 -12.47 -18.25
CA PRO A 247 72.20 -11.21 -18.91
C PRO A 247 73.69 -11.13 -19.32
N ASN A 248 74.02 -10.43 -20.42
CA ASN A 248 75.43 -10.27 -20.88
C ASN A 248 75.88 -8.83 -21.12
N ASN A 249 75.01 -7.86 -20.88
CA ASN A 249 75.26 -6.43 -20.88
C ASN A 249 76.07 -5.95 -22.11
N ARG A 250 75.59 -6.22 -23.33
CA ARG A 250 76.33 -5.84 -24.55
C ARG A 250 76.34 -4.32 -24.74
N LYS A 251 77.54 -3.74 -24.75
CA LYS A 251 77.74 -2.29 -24.91
C LYS A 251 77.93 -1.82 -26.36
N LYS A 252 77.67 -2.68 -27.35
CA LYS A 252 77.97 -2.40 -28.77
C LYS A 252 77.13 -1.25 -29.33
N ASN A 253 75.83 -1.24 -29.02
CA ASN A 253 74.88 -0.26 -29.57
C ASN A 253 74.55 0.85 -28.55
N ASP A 254 74.76 0.58 -27.26
CA ASP A 254 74.52 1.52 -26.18
C ASP A 254 75.70 1.45 -25.19
N PRO A 255 76.53 2.49 -25.06
CA PRO A 255 77.64 2.50 -24.11
C PRO A 255 77.21 2.27 -22.65
N SER A 256 75.95 2.59 -22.33
CA SER A 256 75.39 2.34 -21.00
C SER A 256 75.07 0.86 -20.75
N GLY A 257 74.99 0.03 -21.80
CA GLY A 257 74.67 -1.38 -21.65
C GLY A 257 73.23 -1.76 -22.00
N GLU A 258 72.91 -3.02 -21.69
CA GLU A 258 71.60 -3.64 -21.87
C GLU A 258 70.88 -3.69 -20.52
N ASN A 259 70.24 -2.58 -20.14
CA ASN A 259 69.74 -2.40 -18.76
C ASN A 259 68.25 -2.72 -18.55
N CYS A 260 67.57 -3.23 -19.58
CA CYS A 260 66.13 -3.50 -19.56
C CYS A 260 65.83 -4.90 -20.09
N VAL A 261 64.78 -5.54 -19.58
CA VAL A 261 64.52 -6.96 -19.88
C VAL A 261 63.34 -7.15 -20.81
N SER A 262 63.56 -7.90 -21.89
CA SER A 262 62.49 -8.42 -22.74
C SER A 262 62.21 -9.89 -22.46
N GLN A 263 60.93 -10.22 -22.42
CA GLN A 263 60.40 -11.56 -22.49
C GLN A 263 60.44 -12.01 -23.96
N GLY A 264 61.38 -12.90 -24.26
CA GLY A 264 61.71 -13.41 -25.58
C GLY A 264 62.75 -12.57 -26.34
N ASP A 265 63.28 -13.16 -27.42
CA ASP A 265 64.22 -12.50 -28.35
C ASP A 265 63.48 -12.11 -29.65
N ILE A 266 63.96 -11.07 -30.31
CA ILE A 266 63.43 -10.58 -31.59
C ILE A 266 63.67 -11.60 -32.71
N LYS A 267 64.72 -12.43 -32.59
CA LYS A 267 65.21 -13.28 -33.68
C LYS A 267 64.82 -14.74 -33.56
N GLU A 268 64.37 -15.19 -32.39
CA GLU A 268 64.14 -16.61 -32.10
C GLU A 268 62.79 -16.80 -31.41
N GLU A 269 62.14 -17.96 -31.61
CA GLU A 269 60.95 -18.40 -30.85
C GLU A 269 61.34 -18.81 -29.42
N LEU A 270 62.18 -17.99 -28.79
CA LEU A 270 62.59 -18.14 -27.41
C LEU A 270 61.67 -17.33 -26.54
N HIS A 271 61.23 -17.96 -25.45
CA HIS A 271 60.37 -17.35 -24.44
C HIS A 271 61.07 -17.25 -23.09
N THR A 272 62.38 -16.97 -23.12
CA THR A 272 63.22 -16.69 -21.96
C THR A 272 63.54 -15.19 -21.91
N TRP A 273 64.11 -14.72 -20.82
CA TRP A 273 64.48 -13.32 -20.62
C TRP A 273 65.82 -13.01 -21.26
N PHE A 274 65.84 -11.86 -21.93
CA PHE A 274 67.03 -11.25 -22.51
C PHE A 274 67.19 -9.86 -21.92
N ASP A 275 68.42 -9.51 -21.55
CA ASP A 275 68.73 -8.11 -21.34
C ASP A 275 68.87 -7.44 -22.72
N SER A 276 68.43 -6.20 -22.81
CA SER A 276 68.42 -5.45 -24.06
C SER A 276 68.57 -3.96 -23.79
N THR A 277 69.07 -3.23 -24.80
CA THR A 277 69.12 -1.77 -24.72
C THR A 277 67.70 -1.22 -24.54
N CYS A 278 67.49 -0.45 -23.48
CA CYS A 278 66.19 0.14 -23.13
C CYS A 278 65.62 1.02 -24.25
N LYS A 279 66.45 1.46 -25.19
CA LYS A 279 66.08 2.31 -26.34
C LYS A 279 65.43 1.53 -27.49
N MET A 280 65.46 0.19 -27.45
CA MET A 280 64.90 -0.63 -28.51
C MET A 280 63.37 -0.64 -28.47
N ASN A 281 62.73 -0.50 -29.64
CA ASN A 281 61.27 -0.58 -29.71
C ASN A 281 60.81 -2.04 -29.75
N GLN A 282 60.10 -2.47 -28.72
CA GLN A 282 59.50 -3.81 -28.61
C GLN A 282 58.05 -3.69 -28.15
N LYS A 283 57.27 -4.76 -28.30
CA LYS A 283 55.95 -4.81 -27.65
C LYS A 283 56.16 -4.82 -26.13
N PHE A 284 55.10 -4.72 -25.34
CA PHE A 284 55.21 -4.65 -23.89
C PHE A 284 53.98 -5.26 -23.23
N ILE A 285 54.17 -5.76 -22.01
CA ILE A 285 53.10 -6.36 -21.21
C ILE A 285 52.85 -5.49 -20.00
N CYS A 286 51.64 -4.96 -19.86
CA CYS A 286 51.22 -4.28 -18.65
C CYS A 286 50.50 -5.23 -17.70
N GLU A 287 50.55 -4.94 -16.42
CA GLU A 287 49.89 -5.70 -15.35
C GLU A 287 49.23 -4.75 -14.33
N LYS A 288 48.04 -5.12 -13.86
CA LYS A 288 47.40 -4.53 -12.69
C LYS A 288 46.55 -5.57 -11.95
N ARG A 289 46.12 -5.25 -10.75
CA ARG A 289 45.16 -6.08 -10.00
C ARG A 289 43.79 -6.11 -10.72
N TYR A 290 43.15 -7.29 -10.73
CA TYR A 290 41.78 -7.50 -11.24
C TYR A 290 40.74 -6.73 -10.43
#